data_AF-A0A954TYB3-F1
#
_entry.id   AF-A0A954TYB3-F1
#
_cell.length_a   1.000
_cell.length_b   1.000
_cell.length_c   1.000
_cell.angle_alpha   90.00
_cell.angle_beta   90.00
_cell.angle_gamma   90.00
#
_symmetry.space_group_name_H-M   'P 1'
#
loop_
_entity.id
_entity.type
_entity.pdbx_description
1 polymer ?
#
loop_
_entity_poly.entity_id
_entity_poly.type
_entity_poly.pdbx_seq_one_letter_code
_entity_poly.pdbx_strand_id
1 'polypeptide(L)'
;MRTSTPTARRQWFVLIILMPMITMLLLTVSGVFVWSPLNCSHEEVDINTGRVRHTKYFLFCQIGDRTEDTWVSRASSKSNRSPDWHRVNTFSPGVGHSPHYNFHGAIHQIATIERSDNMVRFDPGARRKIADMLLMLWQNGGSDCDANEFVAEVARTAIQLHESGAMVLTESDVPAD
;
A
#
# COMPACT_ATOMS: atom_id res chain seq x y z
N MET A 1 10.15 10.09 68.02
CA MET A 1 9.62 10.81 66.84
C MET A 1 10.55 10.54 65.65
N ARG A 2 10.18 9.65 64.72
CA ARG A 2 10.92 9.48 63.46
C ARG A 2 10.42 10.55 62.50
N THR A 3 11.24 11.56 62.24
CA THR A 3 10.97 12.57 61.21
C THR A 3 11.09 11.89 59.85
N SER A 4 9.99 11.84 59.10
CA SER A 4 10.03 11.40 57.70
C SER A 4 10.98 12.34 56.95
N THR A 5 12.08 11.81 56.44
CA THR A 5 13.05 12.58 55.67
C THR A 5 12.39 13.12 54.39
N PRO A 6 12.62 14.39 54.02
CA PRO A 6 11.98 15.05 52.87
C PRO A 6 12.27 14.38 51.51
N THR A 7 13.16 13.39 51.48
CA THR A 7 13.50 12.55 50.32
C THR A 7 12.34 11.66 49.87
N ALA A 8 11.57 11.09 50.80
CA ALA A 8 10.46 10.18 50.47
C ALA A 8 9.35 10.90 49.69
N ARG A 9 9.00 12.12 50.11
CA ARG A 9 7.96 12.93 49.43
C ARG A 9 8.38 13.33 48.01
N ARG A 10 9.66 13.67 47.82
CA ARG A 10 10.23 13.99 46.50
C ARG A 10 10.26 12.77 45.57
N GLN A 11 10.58 11.58 46.09
CA GLN A 11 10.55 10.33 45.33
C GLN A 11 9.13 9.99 44.83
N TRP A 12 8.11 10.17 45.67
CA TRP A 12 6.72 9.96 45.27
C TRP A 12 6.28 10.92 44.16
N PHE A 13 6.64 12.20 44.23
CA PHE A 13 6.33 13.16 43.15
C PHE A 13 7.00 12.78 41.83
N VAL A 14 8.26 12.33 41.87
CA VAL A 14 8.99 11.88 40.67
C VAL A 14 8.30 10.65 40.06
N LEU A 15 7.91 9.67 40.88
CA LEU A 15 7.20 8.48 40.40
C LEU A 15 5.83 8.81 39.79
N ILE A 16 5.06 9.70 40.41
CA ILE A 16 3.74 10.14 39.90
C ILE A 16 3.85 10.77 38.51
N ILE A 17 4.97 11.42 38.18
CA ILE A 17 5.19 12.02 36.85
C ILE A 17 5.76 10.99 35.87
N LEU A 18 6.74 10.18 36.30
CA LEU A 18 7.40 9.20 35.42
C LEU A 18 6.46 8.08 34.98
N MET A 19 5.60 7.59 35.87
CA MET A 19 4.70 6.47 35.60
C MET A 19 3.75 6.76 34.41
N PRO A 20 2.97 7.86 34.38
CA PRO A 20 2.11 8.17 33.23
C PRO A 20 2.89 8.45 31.95
N MET A 21 4.09 9.06 32.02
CA MET A 21 4.94 9.23 30.84
C MET A 21 5.39 7.88 30.27
N ILE A 22 5.84 6.95 31.12
CA ILE A 22 6.21 5.60 30.72
C ILE A 22 5.01 4.85 30.17
N THR A 23 3.85 4.92 30.84
CA THR A 23 2.61 4.28 30.35
C THR A 23 2.21 4.85 29.00
N MET A 24 2.25 6.17 28.80
CA MET A 24 1.88 6.79 27.53
C MET A 24 2.86 6.43 26.41
N LEU A 25 4.17 6.34 26.72
CA LEU A 25 5.19 5.82 25.81
C LEU A 25 4.95 4.35 25.45
N LEU A 26 4.68 3.50 26.43
CA LEU A 26 4.38 2.09 26.21
C LEU A 26 3.11 1.92 25.37
N LEU A 27 2.06 2.72 25.62
CA LEU A 27 0.84 2.71 24.82
C LEU A 27 1.09 3.14 23.37
N THR A 28 1.93 4.15 23.15
CA THR A 28 2.33 4.57 21.79
C THR A 28 3.20 3.55 21.07
N VAL A 29 4.10 2.86 21.77
CA VAL A 29 4.90 1.76 21.22
C VAL A 29 4.05 0.52 20.95
N SER A 30 3.04 0.24 21.79
CA SER A 30 2.17 -0.94 21.69
C SER A 30 1.15 -0.88 20.55
N GLY A 31 1.01 0.27 19.86
CA GLY A 31 0.08 0.41 18.73
C GLY A 31 -1.36 0.76 19.10
N VAL A 32 -1.65 1.06 20.37
CA VAL A 32 -3.02 1.44 20.80
C VAL A 32 -3.48 2.76 20.16
N PHE A 33 -2.54 3.61 19.72
CA PHE A 33 -2.86 4.79 18.92
C PHE A 33 -2.95 4.43 17.43
N VAL A 34 -4.17 4.13 17.00
CA VAL A 34 -4.54 3.82 15.62
C VAL A 34 -4.04 4.93 14.69
N TRP A 35 -3.35 4.54 13.61
CA TRP A 35 -2.84 5.44 12.55
C TRP A 35 -1.90 6.54 13.03
N SER A 36 -1.20 6.32 14.14
CA SER A 36 -0.16 7.24 14.57
C SER A 36 1.06 7.15 13.63
N PRO A 37 1.66 8.28 13.23
CA PRO A 37 2.93 8.28 12.49
C PRO A 37 4.13 7.81 13.33
N LEU A 38 3.91 7.47 14.61
CA LEU A 38 4.93 6.99 15.52
C LEU A 38 5.49 5.64 15.07
N ASN A 39 4.64 4.66 14.82
CA ASN A 39 5.07 3.32 14.43
C ASN A 39 4.17 2.89 13.30
N CYS A 40 4.50 3.23 12.07
CA CYS A 40 3.65 2.91 10.93
C CYS A 40 4.46 2.45 9.73
N SER A 41 3.80 1.75 8.82
CA SER A 41 4.29 1.52 7.48
C SER A 41 3.33 2.15 6.48
N HIS A 42 3.88 2.92 5.55
CA HIS A 42 3.16 3.44 4.40
C HIS A 42 3.43 2.58 3.18
N GLU A 43 2.41 2.44 2.34
CA GLU A 43 2.58 1.96 0.98
C GLU A 43 2.12 3.06 0.03
N GLU A 44 2.90 3.27 -1.01
CA GLU A 44 2.69 4.28 -2.02
C GLU A 44 2.82 3.65 -3.40
N VAL A 45 2.05 4.16 -4.36
CA VAL A 45 2.12 3.75 -5.76
C VAL A 45 2.57 4.95 -6.60
N ASP A 46 3.49 4.71 -7.53
CA ASP A 46 3.86 5.67 -8.56
C ASP A 46 2.82 5.57 -9.69
N ILE A 47 1.90 6.52 -9.80
CA ILE A 47 0.83 6.43 -10.80
C ILE A 47 1.35 6.67 -12.24
N ASN A 48 2.59 7.13 -12.40
CA ASN A 48 3.20 7.30 -13.71
C ASN A 48 3.84 6.02 -14.24
N THR A 49 4.35 5.16 -13.35
CA THR A 49 5.09 3.95 -13.75
C THR A 49 4.52 2.66 -13.17
N GLY A 50 3.62 2.70 -12.19
CA GLY A 50 3.11 1.51 -11.48
C GLY A 50 4.10 0.89 -10.48
N ARG A 51 5.18 1.58 -10.12
CA ARG A 51 6.09 1.11 -9.06
C ARG A 51 5.43 1.23 -7.69
N VAL A 52 5.86 0.42 -6.74
CA VAL A 52 5.37 0.48 -5.36
C VAL A 52 6.51 0.83 -4.42
N ARG A 53 6.25 1.72 -3.46
CA ARG A 53 7.20 2.12 -2.42
C ARG A 53 6.62 1.76 -1.05
N HIS A 54 7.41 1.05 -0.26
CA HIS A 54 7.10 0.74 1.13
C HIS A 54 8.03 1.55 2.03
N THR A 55 7.46 2.31 2.96
CA THR A 55 8.22 3.14 3.91
C THR A 55 7.85 2.76 5.33
N LYS A 56 8.85 2.56 6.19
CA LYS A 56 8.67 2.21 7.61
C LYS A 56 9.12 3.36 8.51
N TYR A 57 8.31 3.65 9.52
CA TYR A 57 8.56 4.67 10.53
C TYR A 57 8.61 4.04 11.92
N PHE A 58 9.55 4.52 12.74
CA PHE A 58 9.66 4.23 14.16
C PHE A 58 9.95 5.53 14.92
N LEU A 59 9.11 5.84 15.90
CA LEU A 59 9.07 7.11 16.62
C LEU A 59 9.18 8.35 15.70
N PHE A 60 8.37 8.42 14.64
CA PHE A 60 8.39 9.46 13.59
C PHE A 60 9.63 9.48 12.68
N CYS A 61 10.65 8.69 12.99
CA CYS A 61 11.84 8.58 12.15
C CYS A 61 11.62 7.53 11.07
N GLN A 62 11.88 7.88 9.81
CA GLN A 62 11.94 6.91 8.74
C GLN A 62 13.13 5.98 8.97
N ILE A 63 12.86 4.69 9.16
CA ILE A 63 13.88 3.67 9.43
C ILE A 63 14.15 2.77 8.22
N GLY A 64 13.35 2.88 7.16
CA GLY A 64 13.60 2.18 5.92
C GLY A 64 12.62 2.56 4.82
N ASP A 65 13.11 2.49 3.61
CA ASP A 65 12.35 2.59 2.37
C ASP A 65 12.78 1.50 1.40
N ARG A 66 11.81 0.98 0.66
CA ARG A 66 12.04 0.00 -0.39
C ARG A 66 11.12 0.33 -1.55
N THR A 67 11.71 0.55 -2.72
CA THR A 67 10.97 0.70 -3.97
C THR A 67 11.07 -0.61 -4.74
N GLU A 68 9.94 -1.10 -5.24
CA GLU A 68 9.83 -2.35 -5.97
C GLU A 68 9.21 -2.10 -7.34
N ASP A 69 9.77 -2.79 -8.34
CA ASP A 69 9.17 -2.89 -9.65
C ASP A 69 8.05 -3.92 -9.64
N THR A 70 6.89 -3.52 -10.16
CA THR A 70 5.74 -4.40 -10.35
C THR A 70 5.74 -4.96 -11.77
N TRP A 71 4.84 -5.90 -12.06
CA TRP A 71 4.65 -6.33 -13.45
C TRP A 71 4.16 -5.16 -14.33
N VAL A 72 3.39 -4.22 -13.78
CA VAL A 72 2.94 -3.00 -14.46
C VAL A 72 4.14 -2.14 -14.84
N SER A 73 5.06 -1.87 -13.91
CA SER A 73 6.22 -1.03 -14.21
C SER A 73 7.19 -1.64 -15.21
N ARG A 74 7.29 -2.97 -15.23
CA ARG A 74 8.08 -3.70 -16.22
C ARG A 74 7.42 -3.77 -17.60
N ALA A 75 6.08 -3.80 -17.66
CA ALA A 75 5.32 -3.95 -18.90
C ALA A 75 5.02 -2.61 -19.58
N SER A 76 4.85 -1.54 -18.80
CA SER A 76 4.46 -0.23 -19.30
C SER A 76 5.54 0.41 -20.19
N SER A 77 5.08 1.12 -21.22
CA SER A 77 5.93 1.97 -22.07
C SER A 77 6.45 3.23 -21.36
N LYS A 78 5.92 3.55 -20.17
CA LYS A 78 6.14 4.82 -19.45
C LYS A 78 7.21 4.75 -18.35
N SER A 79 8.06 3.72 -18.34
CA SER A 79 9.04 3.48 -17.26
C SER A 79 10.03 4.62 -16.98
N ASN A 80 10.27 5.52 -17.95
CA ASN A 80 11.18 6.65 -17.83
C ASN A 80 10.53 7.98 -17.38
N ARG A 81 9.24 7.98 -17.00
CA ARG A 81 8.60 9.20 -16.50
C ARG A 81 9.08 9.57 -15.10
N SER A 82 9.01 10.86 -14.78
CA SER A 82 9.20 11.32 -13.40
C SER A 82 8.15 10.64 -12.51
N PRO A 83 8.56 10.07 -11.36
CA PRO A 83 7.62 9.41 -10.47
C PRO A 83 6.59 10.40 -9.93
N ASP A 84 5.35 9.95 -9.78
CA ASP A 84 4.29 10.65 -9.06
C ASP A 84 3.72 9.73 -7.98
N TRP A 85 4.26 9.87 -6.77
CA TRP A 85 3.99 8.97 -5.66
C TRP A 85 2.73 9.37 -4.90
N HIS A 86 1.78 8.44 -4.79
CA HIS A 86 0.55 8.62 -4.03
C HIS A 86 0.44 7.57 -2.94
N ARG A 87 -0.02 7.98 -1.76
CA ARG A 87 -0.25 7.06 -0.63
C ARG A 87 -1.48 6.20 -0.88
N VAL A 88 -1.30 4.89 -0.68
CA VAL A 88 -2.31 3.85 -0.91
C VAL A 88 -2.74 3.24 0.42
N ASN A 89 -1.76 2.95 1.29
CA ASN A 89 -2.01 2.35 2.59
C ASN A 89 -1.21 2.98 3.73
N THR A 90 -1.76 2.90 4.92
CA THR A 90 -1.08 3.18 6.20
C THR A 90 -1.45 2.10 7.19
N PHE A 91 -0.45 1.35 7.64
CA PHE A 91 -0.61 0.31 8.65
C PHE A 91 0.10 0.75 9.94
N SER A 92 -0.56 0.54 11.07
CA SER A 92 0.00 0.73 12.41
C SER A 92 -0.10 -0.59 13.18
N PRO A 93 0.78 -0.86 14.16
CA PRO A 93 0.67 -2.04 15.00
C PRO A 93 -0.72 -2.14 15.62
N GLY A 94 -1.33 -3.33 15.55
CA GLY A 94 -2.67 -3.57 16.07
C GLY A 94 -3.83 -3.12 15.17
N VAL A 95 -3.56 -2.53 14.00
CA VAL A 95 -4.60 -2.05 13.07
C VAL A 95 -4.45 -2.74 11.72
N GLY A 96 -5.46 -3.54 11.36
CA GLY A 96 -5.49 -4.28 10.09
C GLY A 96 -6.08 -3.50 8.90
N HIS A 97 -6.51 -2.26 9.10
CA HIS A 97 -7.17 -1.45 8.08
C HIS A 97 -6.49 -0.08 7.90
N SER A 98 -6.37 0.36 6.65
CA SER A 98 -5.82 1.67 6.28
C SER A 98 -6.96 2.69 6.12
N PRO A 99 -6.69 4.00 6.32
CA PRO A 99 -7.56 5.05 5.78
C PRO A 99 -7.83 4.85 4.28
N HIS A 100 -9.02 5.25 3.83
CA HIS A 100 -9.39 5.23 2.41
C HIS A 100 -8.73 6.40 1.68
N TYR A 101 -7.56 6.14 1.09
CA TYR A 101 -6.88 7.06 0.18
C TYR A 101 -7.48 6.99 -1.23
N ASN A 102 -7.22 8.01 -2.07
CA ASN A 102 -7.73 8.05 -3.45
C ASN A 102 -7.30 6.84 -4.30
N PHE A 103 -6.12 6.29 -4.02
CA PHE A 103 -5.55 5.15 -4.75
C PHE A 103 -5.51 3.89 -3.88
N HIS A 104 -6.35 3.79 -2.85
CA HIS A 104 -6.35 2.71 -1.86
C HIS A 104 -6.40 1.29 -2.47
N GLY A 105 -7.12 1.13 -3.58
CA GLY A 105 -7.23 -0.14 -4.30
C GLY A 105 -6.07 -0.47 -5.25
N ALA A 106 -5.16 0.47 -5.53
CA ALA A 106 -4.20 0.35 -6.62
C ALA A 106 -3.28 -0.88 -6.50
N ILE A 107 -2.70 -1.12 -5.31
CA ILE A 107 -1.84 -2.30 -5.08
C ILE A 107 -2.64 -3.61 -5.22
N HIS A 108 -3.89 -3.63 -4.75
CA HIS A 108 -4.76 -4.80 -4.89
C HIS A 108 -5.13 -5.06 -6.37
N GLN A 109 -5.39 -4.00 -7.15
CA GLN A 109 -5.66 -4.10 -8.59
C GLN A 109 -4.47 -4.69 -9.35
N ILE A 110 -3.24 -4.22 -9.07
CA ILE A 110 -2.00 -4.80 -9.62
C ILE A 110 -1.93 -6.31 -9.33
N ALA A 111 -2.12 -6.69 -8.06
CA ALA A 111 -2.05 -8.08 -7.63
C ALA A 111 -3.20 -8.96 -8.18
N THR A 112 -4.35 -8.36 -8.49
CA THR A 112 -5.50 -9.06 -9.08
C THR A 112 -5.19 -9.44 -10.52
N ILE A 113 -4.71 -8.49 -11.32
CA ILE A 113 -4.33 -8.75 -12.70
C ILE A 113 -3.15 -9.72 -12.78
N GLU A 114 -2.17 -9.61 -11.87
CA GLU A 114 -1.06 -10.57 -11.80
C GLU A 114 -1.54 -12.00 -11.54
N ARG A 115 -2.56 -12.17 -10.69
CA ARG A 115 -3.20 -13.47 -10.48
C ARG A 115 -3.90 -13.97 -11.74
N SER A 116 -4.58 -13.10 -12.49
CA SER A 116 -5.20 -13.46 -13.78
C SER A 116 -4.18 -13.92 -14.81
N ASP A 117 -3.02 -13.27 -14.89
CA ASP A 117 -1.91 -13.67 -15.77
C ASP A 117 -1.29 -15.02 -15.37
N ASN A 118 -1.27 -15.33 -14.07
CA ASN A 118 -0.87 -16.66 -13.60
C ASN A 118 -1.90 -17.77 -13.93
N MET A 119 -3.16 -17.41 -14.20
CA MET A 119 -4.21 -18.37 -14.62
C MET A 119 -4.19 -18.63 -16.13
N VAL A 120 -4.04 -17.57 -16.92
CA VAL A 120 -3.89 -17.62 -18.38
C VAL A 120 -2.79 -16.65 -18.74
N ARG A 121 -1.73 -17.15 -19.38
CA ARG A 121 -0.53 -16.33 -19.59
C ARG A 121 -0.81 -15.16 -20.51
N PHE A 122 -0.53 -13.95 -20.08
CA PHE A 122 -0.67 -12.78 -20.92
C PHE A 122 0.55 -12.69 -21.84
N ASP A 123 0.30 -12.51 -23.13
CA ASP A 123 1.39 -12.23 -24.05
C ASP A 123 2.01 -10.83 -23.76
N PRO A 124 3.20 -10.53 -24.31
CA PRO A 124 3.84 -9.24 -24.06
C PRO A 124 3.03 -8.01 -24.52
N GLY A 125 2.21 -8.14 -25.57
CA GLY A 125 1.36 -7.07 -26.09
C GLY A 125 0.19 -6.80 -25.16
N ALA A 126 -0.52 -7.85 -24.73
CA ALA A 126 -1.58 -7.80 -23.75
C ALA A 126 -1.09 -7.21 -22.42
N ARG A 127 0.03 -7.68 -21.88
CA ARG A 127 0.61 -7.14 -20.64
C ARG A 127 0.88 -5.64 -20.75
N ARG A 128 1.46 -5.19 -21.87
CA ARG A 128 1.75 -3.75 -22.09
C ARG A 128 0.46 -2.94 -22.18
N LYS A 129 -0.51 -3.39 -22.98
CA LYS A 129 -1.79 -2.71 -23.15
C LYS A 129 -2.55 -2.59 -21.83
N ILE A 130 -2.63 -3.67 -21.06
CA ILE A 130 -3.28 -3.67 -19.74
C ILE A 130 -2.56 -2.73 -18.77
N ALA A 131 -1.23 -2.76 -18.71
CA ALA A 131 -0.45 -1.87 -17.86
C ALA A 131 -0.67 -0.39 -18.24
N ASP A 132 -0.62 -0.07 -19.53
CA ASP A 132 -0.77 1.31 -20.01
C ASP A 132 -2.20 1.85 -19.80
N MET A 133 -3.23 1.01 -19.99
CA MET A 133 -4.64 1.34 -19.68
C MET A 133 -4.87 1.55 -18.19
N LEU A 134 -4.37 0.64 -17.34
CA LEU A 134 -4.49 0.78 -15.88
C LEU A 134 -3.91 2.10 -15.38
N LEU A 135 -2.68 2.43 -15.81
CA LEU A 135 -2.04 3.69 -15.44
C LEU A 135 -2.80 4.90 -15.99
N MET A 136 -3.37 4.79 -17.20
CA MET A 136 -4.18 5.86 -17.80
C MET A 136 -5.46 6.11 -17.00
N LEU A 137 -6.15 5.07 -16.53
CA LEU A 137 -7.35 5.18 -15.70
C LEU A 137 -7.04 5.85 -14.35
N TRP A 138 -5.94 5.47 -13.69
CA TRP A 138 -5.50 6.16 -12.47
C TRP A 138 -5.16 7.63 -12.70
N GLN A 139 -4.46 7.94 -13.80
CA GLN A 139 -4.04 9.30 -14.13
C GLN A 139 -5.23 10.22 -14.45
N ASN A 140 -6.20 9.72 -15.23
CA ASN A 140 -7.33 10.51 -15.68
C ASN A 140 -8.41 10.64 -14.59
N GLY A 141 -8.65 9.57 -13.84
CA GLY A 141 -9.62 9.52 -12.76
C GLY A 141 -9.17 10.23 -11.49
N GLY A 142 -7.86 10.28 -11.25
CA GLY A 142 -7.31 10.76 -9.98
C GLY A 142 -7.64 9.86 -8.78
N SER A 143 -8.12 8.64 -9.04
CA SER A 143 -8.45 7.63 -8.04
C SER A 143 -8.30 6.20 -8.61
N ASP A 144 -8.30 5.19 -7.75
CA ASP A 144 -8.36 3.78 -8.18
C ASP A 144 -9.76 3.33 -8.60
N CYS A 145 -10.81 4.09 -8.25
CA CYS A 145 -12.19 3.67 -8.48
C CYS A 145 -12.51 3.48 -9.97
N ASP A 146 -12.00 4.35 -10.83
CA ASP A 146 -12.23 4.29 -12.28
C ASP A 146 -11.55 3.08 -12.95
N ALA A 147 -10.57 2.47 -12.27
CA ALA A 147 -9.91 1.26 -12.74
C ALA A 147 -10.61 -0.04 -12.31
N ASN A 148 -11.59 0.01 -11.41
CA ASN A 148 -12.20 -1.21 -10.85
C ASN A 148 -12.93 -2.04 -11.90
N GLU A 149 -13.70 -1.39 -12.79
CA GLU A 149 -14.42 -2.08 -13.85
C GLU A 149 -13.44 -2.74 -14.83
N PHE A 150 -12.44 -1.99 -15.30
CA PHE A 150 -11.41 -2.52 -16.18
C PHE A 150 -10.68 -3.74 -15.58
N VAL A 151 -10.26 -3.66 -14.31
CA VAL A 151 -9.60 -4.78 -13.62
C VAL A 151 -10.52 -6.00 -13.51
N ALA A 152 -11.81 -5.78 -13.24
CA ALA A 152 -12.80 -6.85 -13.16
C ALA A 152 -13.03 -7.51 -14.53
N GLU A 153 -13.09 -6.72 -15.61
CA GLU A 153 -13.21 -7.23 -16.99
C GLU A 153 -12.00 -8.07 -17.38
N VAL A 154 -10.77 -7.59 -17.15
CA VAL A 154 -9.54 -8.36 -17.42
C VAL A 154 -9.55 -9.69 -16.68
N ALA A 155 -9.92 -9.67 -15.39
CA ALA A 155 -9.99 -10.88 -14.59
C ALA A 155 -11.06 -11.86 -15.12
N ARG A 156 -12.23 -11.35 -15.53
CA ARG A 156 -13.30 -12.18 -16.09
C ARG A 156 -12.92 -12.80 -17.42
N THR A 157 -12.28 -12.04 -18.31
CA THR A 157 -11.77 -12.56 -19.59
C THR A 157 -10.75 -13.65 -19.36
N ALA A 158 -9.81 -13.47 -18.42
CA ALA A 158 -8.83 -14.50 -18.09
C ALA A 158 -9.50 -15.79 -17.57
N ILE A 159 -10.55 -15.68 -16.73
CA ILE A 159 -11.33 -16.84 -16.25
C ILE A 159 -12.02 -17.55 -17.43
N GLN A 160 -12.70 -16.82 -18.31
CA GLN A 160 -13.39 -17.39 -19.47
C GLN A 160 -12.43 -18.10 -20.42
N LEU A 161 -11.27 -17.51 -20.68
CA LEU A 161 -10.22 -18.12 -21.49
C LEU A 161 -9.73 -19.42 -20.84
N HIS A 162 -9.47 -19.41 -19.53
CA HIS A 162 -9.06 -20.59 -18.77
C HIS A 162 -10.09 -21.73 -18.89
N GLU A 163 -11.38 -21.41 -18.68
CA GLU A 163 -12.49 -22.36 -18.78
C GLU A 163 -12.66 -22.94 -20.19
N SER A 164 -12.37 -22.15 -21.22
CA SER A 164 -12.38 -22.60 -22.62
C SER A 164 -11.16 -23.44 -23.04
N GLY A 165 -10.15 -23.57 -22.16
CA GLY A 165 -8.90 -24.27 -22.45
C GLY A 165 -7.87 -23.42 -23.22
N ALA A 166 -8.10 -22.12 -23.38
CA ALA A 166 -7.11 -21.21 -23.92
C ALA A 166 -5.95 -21.02 -22.94
N MET A 167 -4.72 -21.00 -23.46
CA MET A 167 -3.51 -20.91 -22.65
C MET A 167 -2.92 -19.50 -22.58
N VAL A 168 -3.35 -18.60 -23.48
CA VAL A 168 -2.78 -17.28 -23.67
C VAL A 168 -3.88 -16.24 -23.84
N LEU A 169 -3.74 -15.10 -23.17
CA LEU A 169 -4.52 -13.88 -23.39
C LEU A 169 -3.69 -12.94 -24.26
N THR A 170 -4.26 -12.53 -25.38
CA THR A 170 -3.61 -11.69 -26.39
C THR A 170 -4.12 -10.25 -26.37
N GLU A 171 -3.45 -9.37 -27.09
CA GLU A 171 -3.82 -7.94 -27.12
C GLU A 171 -5.27 -7.67 -27.59
N SER A 172 -5.82 -8.55 -28.44
CA SER A 172 -7.22 -8.47 -28.90
C SER A 172 -8.24 -8.87 -27.84
N ASP A 173 -7.82 -9.62 -26.83
CA ASP A 173 -8.68 -10.05 -25.73
C ASP A 173 -8.76 -9.00 -24.61
N VAL A 174 -7.86 -8.03 -24.60
CA VAL A 174 -7.87 -6.93 -23.63
C VAL A 174 -9.11 -6.08 -23.84
N PRO A 175 -9.95 -5.86 -22.81
CA PRO A 175 -11.14 -5.01 -22.89
C PRO A 175 -10.80 -3.65 -23.50
N ALA A 176 -11.71 -3.11 -24.31
CA ALA A 176 -11.59 -1.74 -24.78
C ALA A 176 -12.02 -0.75 -23.70
N ASP A 177 -11.54 0.49 -23.81
CA ASP A 177 -12.05 1.65 -23.06
C ASP A 177 -13.49 2.00 -23.47
#